data_AF-A0AA43LG91-F1
#
_entry.id   AF-A0AA43LG91-F1
#
_cell.length_a   1.000
_cell.length_b   1.000
_cell.length_c   1.000
_cell.angle_alpha   90.00
_cell.angle_beta   90.00
_cell.angle_gamma   90.00
#
_symmetry.space_group_name_H-M   'P 1'
#
loop_
_entity.id
_entity.type
_entity.pdbx_description
1 polymer ?
#
loop_
_entity_poly.entity_id
_entity_poly.type
_entity_poly.pdbx_seq_one_letter_code
_entity_poly.pdbx_strand_id
1 'polypeptide(L)'
;MKINTNELKKKLQERLVTKEQAYAEVGANLIDFSIFPKSKREYKEAQYDTEIIVEAARKIEKECGYGEIDWSNGNQPKWQPWFFMSPSGFRFGDSRYDRSDACAGSGSRLHVLSEIASDHIGTTFSEIWEKVQLK
;
A
#
# COMPACT_ATOMS: atom_id res chain seq x y z
N MET A 1 18.97 -16.86 -2.36
CA MET A 1 18.86 -16.25 -1.02
C MET A 1 17.64 -16.86 -0.33
N LYS A 2 17.73 -17.30 0.93
CA LYS A 2 16.53 -17.82 1.63
C LYS A 2 15.73 -16.63 2.17
N ILE A 3 14.43 -16.60 1.91
CA ILE A 3 13.52 -15.61 2.48
C ILE A 3 13.50 -15.78 4.01
N ASN A 4 13.73 -14.70 4.76
CA ASN A 4 13.70 -14.71 6.22
C ASN A 4 12.46 -13.98 6.76
N THR A 5 11.37 -14.72 6.95
CA THR A 5 10.07 -14.17 7.38
C THR A 5 10.08 -13.62 8.81
N ASN A 6 10.82 -14.27 9.73
CA ASN A 6 10.94 -13.81 11.11
C ASN A 6 11.70 -12.48 11.20
N GLU A 7 12.78 -12.34 10.43
CA GLU A 7 13.54 -11.10 10.35
C GLU A 7 12.74 -9.99 9.68
N LEU A 8 11.98 -10.30 8.61
CA LEU A 8 11.08 -9.34 7.98
C LEU A 8 10.09 -8.77 8.99
N LYS A 9 9.38 -9.64 9.72
CA LYS A 9 8.40 -9.22 10.73
C LYS A 9 9.04 -8.30 11.77
N LYS A 10 10.21 -8.68 12.28
CA LYS A 10 10.95 -7.87 13.26
C LYS A 10 11.33 -6.49 12.69
N LYS A 11 11.93 -6.43 11.50
CA LYS A 11 12.34 -5.16 10.87
C LYS A 11 11.15 -4.24 10.61
N LEU A 12 10.02 -4.76 10.14
CA LEU A 12 8.80 -3.98 9.93
C LEU A 12 8.31 -3.36 11.25
N GLN A 13 8.26 -4.15 12.33
CA GLN A 13 7.82 -3.69 13.65
C GLN A 13 8.78 -2.68 14.31
N GLU A 14 10.06 -2.68 13.95
CA GLU A 14 11.04 -1.75 14.51
C GLU A 14 11.19 -0.47 13.67
N ARG A 15 11.04 -0.57 12.35
CA ARG A 15 11.42 0.49 11.40
C ARG A 15 10.25 1.12 10.64
N LEU A 16 9.06 0.53 10.69
CA LEU A 16 7.92 0.98 9.90
C LEU A 16 6.65 1.06 10.74
N VAL A 17 6.65 1.92 11.77
CA VAL A 17 5.53 2.09 12.71
C VAL A 17 4.86 3.46 12.60
N THR A 18 5.61 4.47 12.14
CA THR A 18 5.07 5.81 11.87
C THR A 18 5.35 6.24 10.42
N LYS A 19 4.62 7.25 9.94
CA LYS A 19 4.85 7.77 8.60
C LYS A 19 6.24 8.40 8.48
N GLU A 20 6.70 9.13 9.50
CA GLU A 20 8.03 9.74 9.51
C GLU A 20 9.13 8.69 9.36
N GLN A 21 8.96 7.51 9.98
CA GLN A 21 9.87 6.40 9.79
C GLN A 21 9.81 5.86 8.35
N ALA A 22 8.64 5.75 7.74
CA ALA A 22 8.50 5.36 6.34
C ALA A 22 9.28 6.32 5.40
N TYR A 23 9.13 7.63 5.60
CA TYR A 23 9.87 8.65 4.85
C TYR A 23 11.38 8.54 5.08
N ALA A 24 11.83 8.38 6.32
CA ALA A 24 13.25 8.19 6.64
C ALA A 24 13.80 6.89 6.01
N GLU A 25 13.01 5.82 5.98
CA GLU A 25 13.38 4.53 5.40
C GLU A 25 13.64 4.64 3.89
N VAL A 26 12.86 5.46 3.16
CA VAL A 26 13.10 5.71 1.73
C VAL A 26 14.01 6.89 1.45
N GLY A 27 14.48 7.60 2.48
CA GLY A 27 15.32 8.79 2.35
C GLY A 27 14.58 10.01 1.77
N ALA A 28 13.26 10.09 1.96
CA ALA A 28 12.42 11.20 1.51
C ALA A 28 12.15 12.20 2.64
N ASN A 29 11.87 13.45 2.27
CA ASN A 29 11.39 14.48 3.18
C ASN A 29 9.86 14.52 3.17
N LEU A 30 9.26 14.90 4.30
CA LEU A 30 7.82 15.20 4.37
C LEU A 30 7.46 16.30 3.36
N ILE A 31 6.37 16.09 2.63
CA ILE A 31 5.88 17.01 1.60
C ILE A 31 4.77 17.88 2.16
N ASP A 32 4.82 19.18 1.85
CA ASP A 32 3.70 20.08 2.10
C ASP A 32 2.65 19.99 0.98
N PHE A 33 1.46 19.50 1.32
CA PHE A 33 0.31 19.39 0.41
C PHE A 33 -0.55 20.66 0.39
N SER A 34 -0.08 21.79 0.94
CA SER A 34 -0.79 23.07 0.95
C SER A 34 -1.16 23.59 -0.45
N ILE A 35 -0.42 23.17 -1.48
CA ILE A 35 -0.68 23.46 -2.89
C ILE A 35 -2.05 22.96 -3.37
N PHE A 36 -2.59 21.93 -2.74
CA PHE A 36 -3.90 21.40 -3.09
C PHE A 36 -5.02 22.17 -2.36
N PRO A 37 -6.20 22.31 -2.98
CA PRO A 37 -7.39 22.84 -2.31
C PRO A 37 -7.66 22.07 -1.02
N LYS A 38 -8.15 22.78 0.02
CA LYS A 38 -8.41 22.19 1.35
C LYS A 38 -9.27 20.93 1.27
N SER A 39 -10.24 20.88 0.36
CA SER A 39 -11.13 19.72 0.14
C SER A 39 -10.44 18.48 -0.44
N LYS A 40 -9.26 18.61 -1.05
CA LYS A 40 -8.51 17.50 -1.67
C LYS A 40 -7.23 17.17 -0.92
N ARG A 41 -6.80 18.04 0.00
CA ARG A 41 -5.49 17.97 0.66
C ARG A 41 -5.30 16.67 1.42
N GLU A 42 -6.26 16.31 2.27
CA GLU A 42 -6.18 15.10 3.10
C GLU A 42 -6.07 13.84 2.24
N TYR A 43 -6.90 13.71 1.22
CA TYR A 43 -6.83 12.60 0.26
C TYR A 43 -5.48 12.56 -0.46
N LYS A 44 -4.96 13.71 -0.90
CA LYS A 44 -3.69 13.77 -1.64
C LYS A 44 -2.49 13.43 -0.78
N GLU A 45 -2.47 13.92 0.46
CA GLU A 45 -1.47 13.54 1.46
C GLU A 45 -1.53 12.03 1.73
N ALA A 46 -2.72 11.50 2.01
CA ALA A 46 -2.88 10.07 2.29
C ALA A 46 -2.49 9.17 1.10
N GLN A 47 -2.77 9.58 -0.14
CA GLN A 47 -2.34 8.87 -1.34
C GLN A 47 -0.82 8.75 -1.41
N TYR A 48 -0.13 9.88 -1.22
CA TYR A 48 1.32 9.91 -1.28
C TYR A 48 1.97 9.18 -0.10
N ASP A 49 1.46 9.37 1.12
CA ASP A 49 1.91 8.67 2.31
C ASP A 49 1.78 7.15 2.12
N THR A 50 0.71 6.68 1.48
CA THR A 50 0.49 5.26 1.15
C THR A 50 1.57 4.72 0.21
N GLU A 51 1.94 5.49 -0.83
CA GLU A 51 3.03 5.13 -1.75
C GLU A 51 4.36 4.99 -0.99
N ILE A 52 4.69 5.96 -0.13
CA ILE A 52 5.91 5.95 0.69
C ILE A 52 5.95 4.76 1.65
N ILE A 53 4.83 4.44 2.30
CA ILE A 53 4.72 3.29 3.21
C ILE A 53 4.99 1.98 2.46
N VAL A 54 4.40 1.80 1.27
CA VAL A 54 4.64 0.61 0.44
C VAL A 54 6.10 0.55 -0.01
N GLU A 55 6.68 1.65 -0.46
CA GLU A 55 8.10 1.71 -0.86
C GLU A 55 9.03 1.34 0.29
N ALA A 56 8.76 1.86 1.49
CA ALA A 56 9.51 1.52 2.71
C ALA A 56 9.41 0.01 3.03
N ALA A 57 8.21 -0.57 3.00
CA ALA A 57 8.01 -2.00 3.20
C ALA A 57 8.74 -2.83 2.14
N ARG A 58 8.67 -2.44 0.86
CA ARG A 58 9.38 -3.09 -0.25
C ARG A 58 10.89 -3.06 -0.09
N LYS A 59 11.44 -1.94 0.40
CA LYS A 59 12.87 -1.85 0.70
C LYS A 59 13.28 -2.86 1.78
N ILE A 60 12.49 -2.95 2.87
CA ILE A 60 12.72 -3.93 3.95
C ILE A 60 12.59 -5.37 3.42
N GLU A 61 11.60 -5.66 2.57
CA GLU A 61 11.46 -6.98 1.95
C GLU A 61 12.71 -7.37 1.13
N LYS A 62 13.27 -6.44 0.35
CA LYS A 62 14.50 -6.69 -0.42
C LYS A 62 15.68 -7.06 0.49
N GLU A 63 15.85 -6.36 1.61
CA GLU A 63 16.88 -6.70 2.60
C GLU A 63 16.69 -8.10 3.19
N CYS A 64 15.44 -8.57 3.30
CA CYS A 64 15.08 -9.90 3.81
C CYS A 64 15.08 -10.99 2.72
N GLY A 65 15.59 -10.68 1.53
CA GLY A 65 15.80 -11.64 0.44
C GLY A 65 14.62 -11.79 -0.53
N TYR A 66 13.61 -10.92 -0.48
CA TYR A 66 12.61 -10.83 -1.54
C TYR A 66 13.19 -10.13 -2.77
N GLY A 67 12.76 -10.54 -3.97
CA GLY A 67 13.18 -9.93 -5.23
C GLY A 67 12.43 -8.64 -5.57
N GLU A 68 12.51 -8.22 -6.82
CA GLU A 68 11.67 -7.16 -7.39
C GLU A 68 10.27 -7.68 -7.76
N ILE A 69 9.31 -6.77 -7.89
CA ILE A 69 8.01 -7.14 -8.46
C ILE A 69 8.20 -7.36 -9.96
N ASP A 70 7.88 -8.56 -10.41
CA ASP A 70 7.81 -8.95 -11.81
C ASP A 70 6.34 -8.92 -12.25
N TRP A 71 5.98 -7.86 -12.97
CA TRP A 71 4.64 -7.66 -13.50
C TRP A 71 4.26 -8.63 -14.62
N SER A 72 5.23 -9.31 -15.22
CA SER A 72 5.00 -10.34 -16.24
C SER A 72 4.77 -11.74 -15.63
N ASN A 73 5.17 -11.94 -14.38
CA ASN A 73 5.01 -13.22 -13.69
C ASN A 73 3.69 -13.30 -12.92
N GLY A 74 2.73 -14.02 -13.50
CA GLY A 74 1.42 -14.28 -12.89
C GLY A 74 1.47 -15.20 -11.65
N ASN A 75 2.56 -15.94 -11.44
CA ASN A 75 2.74 -16.80 -10.27
C ASN A 75 3.43 -16.08 -9.10
N GLN A 76 3.97 -14.88 -9.31
CA GLN A 76 4.55 -14.10 -8.22
C GLN A 76 3.41 -13.43 -7.44
N PRO A 77 3.30 -13.67 -6.12
CA PRO A 77 2.28 -13.04 -5.31
C PRO A 77 2.50 -11.53 -5.26
N LYS A 78 1.39 -10.78 -5.32
CA LYS A 78 1.34 -9.32 -5.23
C LYS A 78 0.26 -8.99 -4.21
N TRP A 79 0.69 -8.77 -2.97
CA TRP A 79 -0.20 -8.50 -1.84
C TRP A 79 -0.43 -7.00 -1.72
N GLN A 80 -1.66 -6.63 -1.37
CA GLN A 80 -2.01 -5.27 -0.96
C GLN A 80 -3.02 -5.39 0.19
N PRO A 81 -3.02 -4.43 1.15
CA PRO A 81 -4.01 -4.43 2.20
C PRO A 81 -5.43 -4.42 1.61
N TRP A 82 -6.28 -5.30 2.14
CA TRP A 82 -7.68 -5.36 1.77
C TRP A 82 -8.54 -5.11 3.02
N PHE A 83 -9.52 -4.22 2.87
CA PHE A 83 -10.37 -3.78 3.96
C PHE A 83 -11.83 -4.13 3.65
N PHE A 84 -12.53 -4.71 4.62
CA PHE A 84 -13.97 -4.91 4.50
C PHE A 84 -14.68 -3.54 4.54
N MET A 85 -15.31 -3.17 3.43
CA MET A 85 -16.16 -1.98 3.36
C MET A 85 -17.64 -2.40 3.49
N SER A 86 -18.41 -1.73 4.36
CA SER A 86 -19.86 -1.98 4.50
C SER A 86 -20.65 -1.32 3.35
N PRO A 87 -21.68 -1.97 2.77
CA PRO A 87 -22.13 -1.72 1.39
C PRO A 87 -23.12 -0.56 1.19
N SER A 88 -23.53 0.19 2.21
CA SER A 88 -24.62 1.18 2.07
C SER A 88 -24.18 2.55 1.55
N GLY A 89 -22.88 2.80 1.33
CA GLY A 89 -22.37 4.15 1.00
C GLY A 89 -22.36 4.52 -0.48
N PHE A 90 -22.29 3.56 -1.42
CA PHE A 90 -22.12 3.89 -2.84
C PHE A 90 -22.71 2.81 -3.78
N ARG A 91 -23.93 3.01 -4.30
CA ARG A 91 -24.58 2.11 -5.27
C ARG A 91 -24.96 2.84 -6.56
N PHE A 92 -24.26 2.51 -7.64
CA PHE A 92 -24.80 2.57 -9.00
C PHE A 92 -24.71 1.17 -9.62
N GLY A 93 -25.76 0.74 -10.35
CA GLY A 93 -26.07 -0.68 -10.56
C GLY A 93 -25.74 -1.28 -11.93
N ASP A 94 -25.50 -0.50 -12.98
CA ASP A 94 -25.32 -1.02 -14.34
C ASP A 94 -24.64 0.01 -15.26
N SER A 95 -23.71 -0.43 -16.11
CA SER A 95 -23.57 -0.03 -17.52
C SER A 95 -22.58 -0.99 -18.20
N ARG A 96 -22.91 -1.51 -19.40
CA ARG A 96 -22.12 -2.56 -20.10
C ARG A 96 -22.27 -2.48 -21.62
N TYR A 97 -21.25 -2.93 -22.37
CA TYR A 97 -21.49 -3.86 -23.51
C TYR A 97 -20.37 -4.85 -23.92
N ASP A 98 -19.20 -4.96 -23.26
CA ASP A 98 -18.30 -6.12 -23.56
C ASP A 98 -17.48 -6.70 -22.39
N ARG A 99 -17.64 -6.14 -21.18
CA ARG A 99 -17.33 -6.75 -19.87
C ARG A 99 -15.98 -7.51 -19.79
N SER A 100 -14.91 -6.80 -19.43
CA SER A 100 -13.69 -7.41 -18.88
C SER A 100 -13.74 -7.43 -17.35
N ASP A 101 -13.83 -8.62 -16.75
CA ASP A 101 -13.80 -8.84 -15.29
C ASP A 101 -12.34 -8.82 -14.80
N ALA A 102 -11.74 -7.62 -14.77
CA ALA A 102 -10.40 -7.44 -14.22
C ALA A 102 -10.49 -7.09 -12.74
N CYS A 103 -9.78 -7.82 -11.88
CA CYS A 103 -9.43 -7.37 -10.54
C CYS A 103 -8.52 -6.13 -10.67
N ALA A 104 -9.09 -4.97 -11.01
CA ALA A 104 -8.35 -3.78 -11.48
C ALA A 104 -7.36 -3.19 -10.46
N GLY A 105 -7.43 -3.61 -9.19
CA GLY A 105 -6.42 -3.32 -8.18
C GLY A 105 -5.05 -3.93 -8.47
N SER A 106 -4.98 -5.03 -9.24
CA SER A 106 -3.75 -5.82 -9.48
C SER A 106 -2.66 -5.11 -10.29
N GLY A 107 -2.91 -3.90 -10.82
CA GLY A 107 -1.94 -3.08 -11.53
C GLY A 107 -1.41 -1.87 -10.74
N SER A 108 -1.81 -1.70 -9.47
CA SER A 108 -1.40 -0.54 -8.66
C SER A 108 0.08 -0.64 -8.23
N ARG A 109 0.73 0.49 -7.94
CA ARG A 109 2.07 0.50 -7.33
C ARG A 109 2.05 0.08 -5.84
N LEU A 110 0.88 -0.17 -5.27
CA LEU A 110 0.67 -0.38 -3.84
C LEU A 110 0.78 -1.86 -3.43
N HIS A 111 1.77 -2.56 -4.01
CA HIS A 111 1.95 -3.99 -3.76
C HIS A 111 3.25 -4.30 -3.02
N VAL A 112 3.18 -5.31 -2.16
CA VAL A 112 4.30 -5.98 -1.49
C VAL A 112 4.35 -7.46 -1.88
N LEU A 113 5.48 -8.13 -1.64
CA LEU A 113 5.67 -9.53 -2.05
C LEU A 113 5.30 -10.55 -0.96
N SER A 114 4.97 -10.09 0.24
CA SER A 114 4.57 -10.93 1.36
C SER A 114 3.28 -10.46 2.05
N GLU A 115 2.51 -11.44 2.51
CA GLU A 115 1.35 -11.22 3.37
C GLU A 115 1.77 -10.51 4.68
N ILE A 116 2.92 -10.86 5.25
CA ILE A 116 3.46 -10.23 6.48
C ILE A 116 3.63 -8.72 6.30
N ALA A 117 4.20 -8.27 5.19
CA ALA A 117 4.35 -6.85 4.92
C ALA A 117 2.99 -6.18 4.68
N SER A 118 2.08 -6.86 3.96
CA SER A 118 0.73 -6.37 3.67
C SER A 118 -0.09 -6.18 4.94
N ASP A 119 -0.11 -7.18 5.82
CA ASP A 119 -0.80 -7.12 7.11
C ASP A 119 -0.22 -6.02 7.99
N HIS A 120 1.12 -5.92 8.04
CA HIS A 120 1.78 -4.89 8.84
C HIS A 120 1.41 -3.48 8.39
N ILE A 121 1.52 -3.17 7.09
CA ILE A 121 1.19 -1.83 6.60
C ILE A 121 -0.31 -1.55 6.64
N GLY A 122 -1.17 -2.57 6.46
CA GLY A 122 -2.62 -2.42 6.53
C GLY A 122 -3.13 -2.15 7.95
N THR A 123 -2.55 -2.84 8.94
CA THR A 123 -2.95 -2.67 10.35
C THR A 123 -2.33 -1.44 11.01
N THR A 124 -1.05 -1.16 10.73
CA THR A 124 -0.31 -0.06 11.35
C THR A 124 -0.79 1.31 10.87
N PHE A 125 -1.15 1.42 9.58
CA PHE A 125 -1.51 2.69 8.94
C PHE A 125 -2.97 2.74 8.52
N SER A 126 -3.86 2.03 9.22
CA SER A 126 -5.28 1.90 8.86
C SER A 126 -5.98 3.24 8.62
N GLU A 127 -5.69 4.26 9.42
CA GLU A 127 -6.25 5.61 9.24
C GLU A 127 -5.80 6.30 7.94
N ILE A 128 -4.56 6.04 7.48
CA ILE A 128 -4.07 6.55 6.19
C ILE A 128 -4.78 5.82 5.05
N TRP A 129 -4.92 4.49 5.16
CA TRP A 129 -5.65 3.68 4.20
C TRP A 129 -7.14 4.05 4.11
N GLU A 130 -7.76 4.43 5.23
CA GLU A 130 -9.16 4.89 5.25
C GLU A 130 -9.33 6.20 4.46
N LYS A 131 -8.35 7.11 4.53
CA LYS A 131 -8.40 8.42 3.85
C LYS A 131 -8.26 8.32 2.33
N VAL A 132 -7.68 7.25 1.81
CA VAL A 132 -7.58 7.01 0.35
C VAL A 132 -8.81 6.31 -0.23
N GLN A 133 -9.70 5.79 0.63
CA GLN A 133 -10.95 5.18 0.20
C GLN A 133 -12.02 6.24 -0.11
N LEU A 134 -12.93 5.90 -1.01
CA LEU A 134 -14.10 6.73 -1.28
C LEU A 134 -15.05 6.65 -0.07
N LYS A 135 -15.37 7.80 0.51
CA LYS A 135 -16.36 7.96 1.58
C LYS A 135 -17.67 8.50 1.00
#